data_AF-A0A969IFC6-F1
#
_entry.id   AF-A0A969IFC6-F1
#
_cell.length_a   1.000
_cell.length_b   1.000
_cell.length_c   1.000
_cell.angle_alpha   90.00
_cell.angle_beta   90.00
_cell.angle_gamma   90.00
#
_symmetry.space_group_name_H-M   'P 1'
#
loop_
_entity.id
_entity.type
_entity.pdbx_description
1 polymer ?
#
loop_
_entity_poly.entity_id
_entity_poly.type
_entity_poly.pdbx_seq_one_letter_code
_entity_poly.pdbx_strand_id
1 'polypeptide(L)'
;EDLKDLLRISYLYNSGYKISSIARMSRHEMNNLIDEKSSQNGPSAGFISKMLMASIDYDETKFSQILEKAIKQSGIETCILETFYPFLVRIGHLWLTNHVIPAQEHFSSYLIQNKIIDAIDRLPNGTPGENKKVIIFGLPEEFHEIPLLVALFFSGKIKYPVSIPEYTQARKQ
;
A
#
# COMPACT_ATOMS: atom_id res chain seq x y z
N GLU A 1 3.66 17.25 12.98
CA GLU A 1 2.48 18.10 12.65
C GLU A 1 2.59 18.64 11.22
N ASP A 2 3.68 19.34 10.89
CA ASP A 2 3.89 19.99 9.58
C ASP A 2 3.75 19.08 8.35
N LEU A 3 4.30 17.86 8.40
CA LEU A 3 4.16 16.89 7.30
C LEU A 3 2.69 16.55 7.02
N LYS A 4 1.88 16.37 8.07
CA LYS A 4 0.46 16.03 7.87
C LYS A 4 -0.29 17.19 7.23
N ASP A 5 0.04 18.41 7.61
CA ASP A 5 -0.55 19.60 7.01
C ASP A 5 -0.12 19.75 5.54
N LEU A 6 1.14 19.49 5.21
CA LEU A 6 1.60 19.41 3.81
C LEU A 6 0.88 18.35 3.00
N LEU A 7 0.65 17.15 3.56
CA LEU A 7 -0.09 16.08 2.88
C LEU A 7 -1.55 16.46 2.64
N ARG A 8 -2.21 17.09 3.62
CA ARG A 8 -3.58 17.60 3.47
C ARG A 8 -3.65 18.65 2.37
N ILE A 9 -2.74 19.62 2.39
CA ILE A 9 -2.65 20.68 1.38
C ILE A 9 -2.40 20.08 -0.01
N SER A 10 -1.45 19.15 -0.13
CA SER A 10 -1.12 18.48 -1.39
C SER A 10 -2.31 17.70 -1.95
N TYR A 11 -3.03 16.96 -1.10
CA TYR A 11 -4.24 16.24 -1.53
C TYR A 11 -5.33 17.17 -2.04
N LEU A 12 -5.63 18.24 -1.30
CA LEU A 12 -6.66 19.21 -1.69
C LEU A 12 -6.26 19.97 -2.96
N TYR A 13 -4.99 20.34 -3.09
CA TYR A 13 -4.47 20.99 -4.29
C TYR A 13 -4.61 20.08 -5.53
N ASN A 14 -4.19 18.82 -5.43
CA ASN A 14 -4.35 17.83 -6.50
C ASN A 14 -5.83 17.47 -6.78
N SER A 15 -6.74 17.78 -5.85
CA SER A 15 -8.19 17.65 -6.01
C SER A 15 -8.85 18.90 -6.63
N GLY A 16 -8.06 19.89 -7.06
CA GLY A 16 -8.52 21.07 -7.80
C GLY A 16 -8.68 22.34 -6.96
N TYR A 17 -8.32 22.35 -5.68
CA TYR A 17 -8.42 23.54 -4.83
C TYR A 17 -7.20 24.46 -4.99
N LYS A 18 -7.42 25.78 -5.02
CA LYS A 18 -6.33 26.77 -5.04
C LYS A 18 -5.64 26.83 -3.68
N ILE A 19 -4.31 26.99 -3.68
CA ILE A 19 -3.49 27.12 -2.46
C ILE A 19 -4.02 28.25 -1.56
N SER A 20 -4.43 29.37 -2.14
CA SER A 20 -5.01 30.51 -1.39
C SER A 20 -6.34 30.20 -0.70
N SER A 21 -7.12 29.26 -1.24
CA SER A 21 -8.34 28.77 -0.59
C SER A 21 -8.01 27.80 0.54
N ILE A 22 -7.06 26.89 0.33
CA ILE A 22 -6.64 25.91 1.33
C ILE A 22 -6.01 26.61 2.54
N ALA A 23 -5.19 27.64 2.33
CA ALA A 23 -4.53 28.39 3.40
C ALA A 23 -5.51 29.12 4.35
N ARG A 24 -6.78 29.28 3.96
CA ARG A 24 -7.84 29.89 4.78
C ARG A 24 -8.67 28.86 5.55
N MET A 25 -8.52 27.57 5.24
CA MET A 25 -9.29 26.50 5.88
C MET A 25 -8.68 26.16 7.23
N SER A 26 -9.55 25.98 8.23
CA SER A 26 -9.17 25.34 9.48
C SER A 26 -8.82 23.87 9.25
N ARG A 27 -8.08 23.28 10.18
CA ARG A 27 -7.73 21.85 10.13
C ARG A 27 -8.97 20.96 10.09
N HIS A 28 -10.05 21.35 10.79
CA HIS A 28 -11.30 20.60 10.77
C HIS A 28 -11.97 20.65 9.39
N GLU A 29 -12.05 21.83 8.77
CA GLU A 29 -12.59 22.00 7.42
C GLU A 29 -11.79 21.22 6.39
N MET A 30 -10.46 21.26 6.46
CA MET A 30 -9.59 20.46 5.57
C MET A 30 -9.89 18.96 5.72
N ASN A 31 -9.98 18.45 6.95
CA ASN A 31 -10.27 17.03 7.17
C ASN A 31 -11.65 16.62 6.65
N ASN A 32 -12.69 17.41 6.89
CA ASN A 32 -14.03 17.15 6.38
C ASN A 32 -14.05 17.13 4.85
N LEU A 33 -13.37 18.08 4.22
CA LEU A 33 -13.30 18.19 2.77
C LEU A 33 -12.52 17.04 2.13
N ILE A 34 -11.44 16.58 2.78
CA ILE A 34 -10.70 15.38 2.38
C ILE A 34 -11.62 14.15 2.47
N ASP A 35 -12.41 14.03 3.53
CA ASP A 35 -13.36 12.92 3.69
C ASP A 35 -14.47 12.96 2.62
N GLU A 36 -15.03 14.13 2.32
CA GLU A 36 -16.00 14.29 1.23
C GLU A 36 -15.40 13.96 -0.14
N LYS A 37 -14.22 14.51 -0.46
CA LYS A 37 -13.56 14.30 -1.77
C LYS A 37 -13.01 12.90 -1.95
N SER A 38 -12.63 12.23 -0.86
CA SER A 38 -12.26 10.82 -0.89
C SER A 38 -13.38 9.92 -1.44
N SER A 39 -14.62 10.38 -1.34
CA SER A 39 -15.79 9.70 -1.89
C SER A 39 -16.07 10.06 -3.36
N GLN A 40 -15.49 11.15 -3.89
CA GLN A 40 -15.72 11.66 -5.25
C GLN A 40 -14.57 11.35 -6.23
N ASN A 41 -13.31 11.43 -5.79
CA ASN A 41 -12.12 11.25 -6.65
C ASN A 41 -11.71 9.77 -6.83
N GLY A 42 -12.61 8.84 -6.52
CA GLY A 42 -12.36 7.41 -6.46
C GLY A 42 -11.89 6.95 -5.08
N PRO A 43 -12.39 5.80 -4.58
CA PRO A 43 -12.13 5.33 -3.22
C PRO A 43 -10.63 5.18 -2.90
N SER A 44 -9.82 4.80 -3.90
CA SER A 44 -8.39 4.54 -3.74
C SER A 44 -7.58 5.76 -3.28
N ALA A 45 -7.84 6.96 -3.83
CA ALA A 45 -7.11 8.19 -3.42
C ALA A 45 -7.40 8.59 -1.97
N GLY A 46 -8.63 8.33 -1.52
CA GLY A 46 -9.06 8.47 -0.15
C GLY A 46 -8.32 7.56 0.82
N PHE A 47 -8.29 6.27 0.48
CA PHE A 47 -7.60 5.26 1.28
C PHE A 47 -6.11 5.56 1.39
N ILE A 48 -5.43 5.91 0.30
CA ILE A 48 -4.00 6.25 0.31
C ILE A 48 -3.70 7.38 1.31
N SER A 49 -4.51 8.45 1.29
CA SER A 49 -4.28 9.60 2.18
C SER A 49 -4.52 9.24 3.65
N LYS A 50 -5.54 8.43 3.93
CA LYS A 50 -5.83 7.93 5.28
C LYS A 50 -4.75 6.98 5.79
N MET A 51 -4.25 6.10 4.91
CA MET A 51 -3.12 5.21 5.18
C MET A 51 -1.88 6.02 5.52
N LEU A 52 -1.51 7.02 4.71
CA LEU A 52 -0.35 7.89 4.99
C LEU A 52 -0.46 8.60 6.34
N MET A 53 -1.64 9.11 6.69
CA MET A 53 -1.85 9.74 7.99
C MET A 53 -1.67 8.74 9.14
N ALA A 54 -2.26 7.55 9.04
CA ALA A 54 -2.08 6.50 10.04
C ALA A 54 -0.63 6.02 10.13
N SER A 55 0.10 5.95 9.00
CA SER A 55 1.53 5.66 8.95
C SER A 55 2.36 6.65 9.73
N ILE A 56 2.13 7.95 9.50
CA ILE A 56 2.84 9.04 10.19
C ILE A 56 2.51 9.06 11.69
N ASP A 57 1.30 8.65 12.05
CA ASP A 57 0.87 8.51 13.45
C ASP A 57 1.37 7.23 14.12
N TYR A 58 1.97 6.31 13.38
CA TYR A 58 2.30 4.97 13.87
C TYR A 58 1.06 4.26 14.47
N ASP A 59 -0.12 4.52 13.91
CA ASP A 59 -1.40 3.98 14.36
C ASP A 59 -1.74 2.70 13.57
N GLU A 60 -1.19 1.58 14.02
CA GLU A 60 -1.37 0.26 13.41
C GLU A 60 -2.85 -0.15 13.36
N THR A 61 -3.62 0.13 14.41
CA THR A 61 -5.03 -0.26 14.49
C THR A 61 -5.83 0.45 13.41
N LYS A 62 -5.67 1.76 13.30
CA LYS A 62 -6.34 2.57 12.29
C LYS A 62 -5.89 2.18 10.89
N PHE A 63 -4.59 1.96 10.67
CA PHE A 63 -4.07 1.53 9.38
C PHE A 63 -4.70 0.21 8.94
N SER A 64 -4.79 -0.77 9.84
CA SER A 64 -5.39 -2.08 9.57
C SER A 64 -6.88 -1.97 9.23
N GLN A 65 -7.64 -1.14 9.95
CA GLN A 65 -9.05 -0.89 9.64
C GLN A 65 -9.24 -0.26 8.26
N ILE A 66 -8.34 0.67 7.88
CA ILE A 66 -8.37 1.31 6.56
C ILE A 66 -8.09 0.28 5.46
N LEU A 67 -7.08 -0.58 5.65
CA LEU A 67 -6.77 -1.67 4.72
C LEU A 67 -7.96 -2.61 4.53
N GLU A 68 -8.58 -3.07 5.61
CA GLU A 68 -9.72 -3.99 5.54
C GLU A 68 -10.92 -3.36 4.86
N LYS A 69 -11.18 -2.08 5.11
CA LYS A 69 -12.23 -1.34 4.42
C LYS A 69 -11.95 -1.22 2.92
N ALA A 70 -10.71 -0.91 2.54
CA ALA A 70 -10.30 -0.83 1.14
C ALA A 70 -10.48 -2.17 0.42
N ILE A 71 -9.95 -3.26 1.01
CA ILE A 71 -10.04 -4.62 0.46
C ILE A 71 -11.50 -5.06 0.35
N LYS A 72 -12.33 -4.78 1.36
CA LYS A 72 -13.76 -5.12 1.34
C LYS A 72 -14.52 -4.38 0.24
N GLN A 73 -14.12 -3.14 -0.06
CA GLN A 73 -14.81 -2.29 -1.04
C GLN A 73 -14.40 -2.59 -2.49
N SER A 74 -13.10 -2.77 -2.74
CA SER A 74 -12.56 -2.88 -4.11
C SER A 74 -12.03 -4.27 -4.45
N GLY A 75 -11.89 -5.17 -3.47
CA GLY A 75 -11.18 -6.43 -3.62
C GLY A 75 -9.66 -6.27 -3.53
N ILE A 76 -8.97 -7.33 -3.16
CA ILE A 76 -7.52 -7.32 -2.93
C ILE A 76 -6.71 -6.97 -4.19
N GLU A 77 -7.15 -7.43 -5.36
CA GLU A 77 -6.44 -7.24 -6.63
C GLU A 77 -6.38 -5.76 -7.03
N THR A 78 -7.54 -5.10 -7.03
CA THR A 78 -7.65 -3.66 -7.25
C THR A 78 -6.90 -2.89 -6.16
N CYS A 79 -6.96 -3.35 -4.90
CA CYS A 79 -6.19 -2.71 -3.82
C CYS A 79 -4.68 -2.77 -4.05
N ILE A 80 -4.13 -3.90 -4.50
CA ILE A 80 -2.69 -4.04 -4.79
C ILE A 80 -2.24 -2.98 -5.80
N LEU A 81 -2.98 -2.85 -6.91
CA LEU A 81 -2.59 -1.99 -8.03
C LEU A 81 -2.91 -0.51 -7.80
N GLU A 82 -4.09 -0.21 -7.26
CA GLU A 82 -4.62 1.16 -7.20
C GLU A 82 -4.47 1.82 -5.83
N THR A 83 -4.19 1.06 -4.77
CA THR A 83 -4.06 1.59 -3.41
C THR A 83 -2.69 1.30 -2.80
N PHE A 84 -2.27 0.04 -2.71
CA PHE A 84 -1.04 -0.35 -2.03
C PHE A 84 0.19 0.13 -2.78
N TYR A 85 0.28 -0.13 -4.09
CA TYR A 85 1.40 0.33 -4.89
C TYR A 85 1.55 1.87 -4.86
N PRO A 86 0.50 2.67 -5.13
CA PRO A 86 0.61 4.13 -5.01
C PRO A 86 0.93 4.62 -3.59
N PHE A 87 0.44 3.94 -2.56
CA PHE A 87 0.80 4.22 -1.17
C PHE A 87 2.29 3.97 -0.89
N LEU A 88 2.81 2.79 -1.28
CA LEU A 88 4.20 2.38 -1.08
C LEU A 88 5.18 3.35 -1.76
N VAL A 89 4.86 3.78 -2.99
CA VAL A 89 5.63 4.83 -3.69
C VAL A 89 5.65 6.14 -2.90
N ARG A 90 4.51 6.58 -2.37
CA ARG A 90 4.42 7.84 -1.62
C ARG A 90 5.16 7.78 -0.28
N ILE A 91 4.99 6.71 0.50
CA ILE A 91 5.68 6.58 1.78
C ILE A 91 7.20 6.41 1.59
N GLY A 92 7.63 5.70 0.55
CA GLY A 92 9.04 5.60 0.16
C GLY A 92 9.64 6.95 -0.22
N HIS A 93 8.91 7.79 -0.96
CA HIS A 93 9.35 9.17 -1.24
C HIS A 93 9.47 10.01 0.03
N LEU A 94 8.54 9.89 0.98
CA LEU A 94 8.61 10.62 2.25
C LEU A 94 9.78 10.17 3.12
N TRP A 95 10.17 8.90 3.03
CA TRP A 95 11.40 8.41 3.65
C TRP A 95 12.64 9.02 3.01
N LEU A 96 12.74 9.01 1.67
CA LEU A 96 13.87 9.61 0.94
C LEU A 96 14.06 11.10 1.23
N THR A 97 12.98 11.83 1.50
CA THR A 97 13.04 13.24 1.89
C THR A 97 13.26 13.46 3.39
N ASN A 98 13.50 12.40 4.18
CA ASN A 98 13.69 12.43 5.63
C ASN A 98 12.46 12.97 6.42
N HIS A 99 11.27 12.84 5.85
CA HIS A 99 10.00 13.27 6.46
C HIS A 99 9.30 12.12 7.22
N VAL A 100 9.63 10.86 6.91
CA VAL A 100 9.12 9.65 7.58
C VAL A 100 10.31 8.84 8.08
N ILE A 101 10.23 8.34 9.32
CA ILE A 101 11.29 7.49 9.88
C ILE A 101 11.20 6.07 9.30
N PRO A 102 12.33 5.35 9.12
CA PRO A 102 12.32 3.98 8.59
C PRO A 102 11.31 3.05 9.28
N ALA A 103 11.12 3.20 10.60
CA ALA A 103 10.15 2.41 11.36
C ALA A 103 8.70 2.58 10.86
N GLN A 104 8.31 3.79 10.43
CA GLN A 104 6.96 4.11 9.94
C GLN A 104 6.68 3.48 8.58
N GLU A 105 7.67 3.49 7.69
CA GLU A 105 7.62 2.78 6.41
C GLU A 105 7.53 1.28 6.65
N HIS A 106 8.46 0.72 7.45
CA HIS A 106 8.56 -0.71 7.67
C HIS A 106 7.28 -1.31 8.26
N PHE A 107 6.66 -0.70 9.27
CA PHE A 107 5.42 -1.25 9.81
C PHE A 107 4.27 -1.20 8.79
N SER A 108 4.17 -0.12 8.00
CA SER A 108 3.10 0.03 7.02
C SER A 108 3.24 -0.99 5.90
N SER A 109 4.47 -1.19 5.42
CA SER A 109 4.82 -2.19 4.42
C SER A 109 4.60 -3.61 4.94
N TYR A 110 4.92 -3.88 6.20
CA TYR A 110 4.65 -5.17 6.86
C TYR A 110 3.16 -5.50 6.93
N LEU A 111 2.30 -4.54 7.29
CA LEU A 111 0.84 -4.75 7.33
C LEU A 111 0.27 -5.04 5.94
N ILE A 112 0.76 -4.35 4.90
CA ILE A 112 0.39 -4.62 3.51
C ILE A 112 0.84 -6.02 3.08
N GLN A 113 2.09 -6.38 3.38
CA GLN A 113 2.67 -7.68 3.10
C GLN A 113 1.79 -8.80 3.66
N ASN A 114 1.38 -8.71 4.92
CA ASN A 114 0.53 -9.71 5.56
C ASN A 114 -0.82 -9.90 4.85
N LYS A 115 -1.44 -8.82 4.35
CA LYS A 115 -2.70 -8.92 3.59
C LYS A 115 -2.50 -9.57 2.23
N ILE A 116 -1.33 -9.39 1.59
CA ILE A 116 -1.01 -10.07 0.32
C ILE A 116 -0.78 -11.57 0.57
N ILE A 117 -0.06 -11.92 1.64
CA ILE A 117 0.16 -13.33 2.03
C ILE A 117 -1.16 -14.04 2.31
N ASP A 118 -2.04 -13.45 3.14
CA ASP A 118 -3.38 -14.00 3.41
C ASP A 118 -4.21 -14.17 2.13
N ALA A 119 -4.05 -13.26 1.15
CA ALA A 119 -4.73 -13.38 -0.13
C ALA A 119 -4.16 -14.49 -1.02
N ILE A 120 -2.84 -14.73 -0.98
CA ILE A 120 -2.18 -15.84 -1.68
C ILE A 120 -2.65 -17.18 -1.10
N ASP A 121 -2.71 -17.30 0.23
CA ASP A 121 -3.15 -18.54 0.91
C ASP A 121 -4.61 -18.92 0.58
N ARG A 122 -5.42 -17.93 0.20
CA ARG A 122 -6.83 -18.12 -0.21
C ARG A 122 -7.00 -18.45 -1.69
N LEU A 123 -5.94 -18.42 -2.50
CA LEU A 123 -6.04 -18.78 -3.92
C LEU A 123 -6.37 -20.26 -4.07
N PRO A 124 -7.22 -20.64 -5.04
CA PRO A 124 -7.49 -22.04 -5.31
C PRO A 124 -6.20 -22.72 -5.77
N ASN A 125 -5.93 -23.92 -5.24
CA ASN A 125 -4.83 -24.75 -5.70
C ASN A 125 -4.90 -24.93 -7.23
N GLY A 126 -3.77 -24.73 -7.91
CA GLY A 126 -3.67 -24.91 -9.36
C GLY A 126 -4.22 -26.27 -9.79
N THR A 127 -4.89 -26.33 -10.93
CA THR A 127 -5.41 -27.59 -11.46
C THR A 127 -4.23 -28.52 -11.80
N PRO A 128 -4.18 -29.75 -11.28
CA PRO A 128 -3.14 -30.71 -11.64
C PRO A 128 -3.28 -31.03 -13.14
N GLY A 129 -2.35 -30.53 -13.98
CA GLY A 129 -2.41 -30.79 -15.42
C GLY A 129 -1.57 -29.87 -16.30
N GLU A 130 -1.28 -28.63 -15.89
CA GLU A 130 -0.42 -27.74 -16.66
C GLU A 130 1.05 -27.82 -16.18
N ASN A 131 1.90 -28.43 -17.01
CA ASN A 131 3.35 -28.62 -16.79
C ASN A 131 4.18 -27.30 -16.81
N LYS A 132 3.56 -26.12 -16.68
CA LYS A 132 4.24 -24.83 -16.72
C LYS A 132 4.58 -24.38 -15.30
N LYS A 133 5.87 -24.40 -14.96
CA LYS A 133 6.38 -23.90 -13.67
C LYS A 133 6.82 -22.45 -13.82
N VAL A 134 6.45 -21.60 -12.88
CA VAL A 134 6.94 -20.21 -12.79
C VAL A 134 7.94 -20.11 -11.64
N ILE A 135 9.11 -19.55 -11.92
CA ILE A 135 10.14 -19.25 -10.93
C ILE A 135 10.16 -17.73 -10.75
N ILE A 136 10.05 -17.28 -9.50
CA ILE A 136 10.06 -15.87 -9.13
C ILE A 136 11.27 -15.64 -8.21
N PHE A 137 12.11 -14.67 -8.54
CA PHE A 137 13.30 -14.33 -7.76
C PHE A 137 13.55 -12.82 -7.79
N GLY A 138 14.13 -12.30 -6.70
CA GLY A 138 14.58 -10.91 -6.60
C GLY A 138 15.99 -10.74 -7.14
N LEU A 139 16.37 -9.50 -7.40
CA LEU A 139 17.76 -9.16 -7.73
C LEU A 139 18.66 -9.31 -6.49
N PRO A 140 19.97 -9.53 -6.68
CA PRO A 140 20.93 -9.40 -5.59
C PRO A 140 20.78 -8.04 -4.89
N GLU A 141 20.90 -8.03 -3.56
CA GLU A 141 20.80 -6.81 -2.73
C GLU A 141 19.45 -6.09 -2.74
N GLU A 142 18.43 -6.64 -3.42
CA GLU A 142 17.04 -6.19 -3.29
C GLU A 142 16.38 -6.89 -2.09
N PHE A 143 15.99 -6.10 -1.09
CA PHE A 143 15.43 -6.58 0.17
C PHE A 143 13.90 -6.46 0.21
N HIS A 144 13.27 -5.75 -0.72
CA HIS A 144 11.82 -5.61 -0.72
C HIS A 144 11.14 -6.90 -1.19
N GLU A 145 10.33 -7.49 -0.30
CA GLU A 145 9.64 -8.76 -0.57
C GLU A 145 8.27 -8.57 -1.25
N ILE A 146 7.63 -7.40 -1.07
CA ILE A 146 6.29 -7.11 -1.59
C ILE A 146 6.19 -7.33 -3.12
N PRO A 147 7.15 -6.88 -3.97
CA PRO A 147 7.07 -7.12 -5.40
C PRO A 147 7.02 -8.62 -5.77
N LEU A 148 7.78 -9.46 -5.06
CA LEU A 148 7.80 -10.90 -5.27
C LEU A 148 6.48 -11.55 -4.85
N LEU A 149 5.90 -11.11 -3.73
CA LEU A 149 4.59 -11.56 -3.28
C LEU A 149 3.47 -11.17 -4.25
N VAL A 150 3.52 -9.96 -4.80
CA VAL A 150 2.57 -9.52 -5.82
C VAL A 150 2.70 -10.39 -7.08
N ALA A 151 3.91 -10.65 -7.55
CA ALA A 151 4.15 -11.54 -8.69
C ALA A 151 3.63 -12.96 -8.42
N LEU A 152 3.82 -13.48 -7.20
CA LEU A 152 3.30 -14.77 -6.75
C LEU A 152 1.77 -14.81 -6.76
N PHE A 153 1.11 -13.80 -6.19
CA PHE A 153 -0.34 -13.68 -6.17
C PHE A 153 -0.96 -13.72 -7.58
N PHE A 154 -0.43 -12.92 -8.51
CA PHE A 154 -0.92 -12.89 -9.88
C PHE A 154 -0.58 -14.18 -10.66
N SER A 155 0.55 -14.82 -10.38
CA SER A 155 0.90 -16.11 -11.00
C SER A 155 -0.05 -17.24 -10.56
N GLY A 156 -0.38 -17.29 -9.26
CA GLY A 156 -1.31 -18.27 -8.71
C GLY A 156 -2.74 -18.13 -9.25
N LYS A 157 -3.19 -16.89 -9.53
CA LYS A 157 -4.47 -16.60 -10.20
C LYS A 157 -4.56 -17.23 -11.61
N ILE A 158 -3.44 -17.32 -12.32
CA ILE A 158 -3.38 -17.93 -13.66
C ILE A 158 -3.21 -19.47 -13.58
N LYS A 159 -3.26 -20.05 -12.36
CA LYS A 159 -3.15 -21.49 -12.05
C LYS A 159 -1.81 -22.14 -12.35
N TYR A 160 -0.73 -21.37 -12.47
CA TYR A 160 0.59 -21.96 -12.61
C TYR A 160 1.13 -22.45 -11.26
N PRO A 161 1.68 -23.67 -11.16
CA PRO A 161 2.48 -24.06 -10.01
C PRO A 161 3.70 -23.13 -9.89
N VAL A 162 3.83 -22.48 -8.73
CA VAL A 162 4.91 -21.53 -8.44
C VAL A 162 5.86 -22.15 -7.40
N SER A 163 7.16 -22.00 -7.62
CA SER A 163 8.21 -22.37 -6.66
C SER A 163 9.08 -21.17 -6.33
N ILE A 164 9.28 -20.89 -5.05
CA ILE A 164 10.26 -19.91 -4.55
C ILE A 164 11.53 -20.70 -4.15
N PRO A 165 12.68 -20.52 -4.83
CA PRO A 165 13.92 -21.19 -4.44
C PRO A 165 14.41 -20.79 -3.04
N GLU A 166 14.99 -21.71 -2.28
CA GLU A 166 15.42 -21.58 -0.86
C GLU A 166 16.57 -20.58 -0.57
N TYR A 167 16.88 -19.64 -1.46
CA TYR A 167 17.99 -18.69 -1.23
C TYR A 167 17.74 -17.69 -0.09
N THR A 168 16.53 -17.62 0.47
CA THR A 168 16.18 -16.69 1.55
C THR A 168 16.74 -17.11 2.93
N GLN A 169 17.17 -18.37 3.13
CA GLN A 169 17.73 -18.81 4.41
C GLN A 169 19.24 -18.54 4.60
N ALA A 170 19.96 -18.11 3.57
CA ALA A 170 21.37 -17.74 3.68
C ALA A 170 21.60 -16.32 4.24
N ARG A 171 20.56 -15.65 4.75
CA ARG A 171 20.57 -14.23 5.15
C ARG A 171 20.52 -14.02 6.68
N LYS A 172 21.27 -14.84 7.43
CA LYS A 172 21.63 -14.59 8.85
C LYS A 172 23.14 -14.82 9.05
N GLN A 173 23.96 -13.94 8.50
CA GLN A 173 25.30 -13.63 9.01
C GLN A 173 25.55 -12.15 8.82
#